data_AF-A0A8J7T0Q4-F1
#
_entry.id   AF-A0A8J7T0Q4-F1
#
_cell.length_a   1.000
_cell.length_b   1.000
_cell.length_c   1.000
_cell.angle_alpha   90.00
_cell.angle_beta   90.00
_cell.angle_gamma   90.00
#
_symmetry.space_group_name_H-M   'P 1'
#
loop_
_entity.id
_entity.type
_entity.pdbx_description
1 polymer ?
#
loop_
_entity_poly.entity_id
_entity_poly.type
_entity_poly.pdbx_seq_one_letter_code
_entity_poly.pdbx_strand_id
1 'polypeptide(L)'
;MLDFGWSQMLLIAGVALVVLGPKELPKVIKTVTEWAGKARSLAREFRSSVDEMMRETELKNLKEEFESGVRKAESEFQNQIQSETAAFDALSPKPADTSATPAMPEYYAAANWGDEGTKLRPLMDHQRKKKPARKAEKPIYKARLTRPPAPKDGPPDVRRRVRA
;
A
#
# COMPACT_ATOMS: atom_id res chain seq x y z
N MET A 1 9.32 11.41 14.97
CA MET A 1 8.04 11.16 15.68
C MET A 1 6.90 10.96 14.68
N LEU A 2 7.15 10.15 13.63
CA LEU A 2 6.17 9.76 12.60
C LEU A 2 6.07 8.24 12.57
N ASP A 3 6.12 7.60 13.73
CA ASP A 3 5.75 6.20 13.85
C ASP A 3 4.25 6.00 13.52
N PHE A 4 3.43 7.05 13.71
CA PHE A 4 2.00 7.11 13.34
C PHE A 4 1.78 7.55 11.89
N GLY A 5 2.15 6.73 10.92
CA GLY A 5 1.86 7.05 9.52
C GLY A 5 1.70 5.83 8.63
N TRP A 6 2.76 5.05 8.48
CA TRP A 6 2.77 3.91 7.57
C TRP A 6 2.92 2.58 8.30
N SER A 7 3.81 2.51 9.29
CA SER A 7 4.04 1.31 10.10
C SER A 7 2.80 0.94 10.91
N GLN A 8 2.16 1.90 11.58
CA GLN A 8 0.94 1.64 12.34
C GLN A 8 -0.27 1.32 11.47
N MET A 9 -0.39 1.95 10.29
CA MET A 9 -1.43 1.57 9.33
C MET A 9 -1.22 0.15 8.81
N LEU A 10 0.03 -0.27 8.57
CA LEU A 10 0.37 -1.67 8.24
C LEU A 10 0.05 -2.63 9.38
N LEU A 11 0.31 -2.24 10.64
CA LEU A 11 -0.02 -3.05 11.81
C LEU A 11 -1.54 -3.26 11.93
N ILE A 12 -2.32 -2.18 11.85
CA ILE A 12 -3.80 -2.23 11.92
C ILE A 12 -4.36 -3.04 10.74
N ALA A 13 -3.83 -2.82 9.53
CA ALA A 13 -4.20 -3.63 8.37
C ALA A 13 -3.89 -5.12 8.60
N GLY A 14 -2.72 -5.43 9.18
CA GLY A 14 -2.33 -6.79 9.56
C GLY A 14 -3.31 -7.42 10.56
N VAL A 15 -3.65 -6.71 11.64
CA VAL A 15 -4.62 -7.18 12.64
C VAL A 15 -5.99 -7.39 12.00
N ALA A 16 -6.46 -6.45 11.17
CA ALA A 16 -7.71 -6.58 10.45
C ALA A 16 -7.74 -7.81 9.51
N LEU A 17 -6.62 -8.13 8.85
CA LEU A 17 -6.50 -9.34 8.02
C LEU A 17 -6.61 -10.62 8.84
N VAL A 18 -6.14 -10.64 10.09
CA VAL A 18 -6.24 -11.81 10.97
C VAL A 18 -7.65 -11.97 11.53
N VAL A 19 -8.27 -10.87 11.99
CA VAL A 19 -9.58 -10.90 12.65
C VAL A 19 -10.72 -11.10 11.63
N LEU A 20 -10.72 -10.34 10.53
CA LEU A 20 -11.76 -10.43 9.50
C LEU A 20 -11.41 -11.46 8.42
N GLY A 21 -10.12 -11.77 8.27
CA GLY A 21 -9.64 -12.62 7.17
C GLY A 21 -9.25 -11.81 5.93
N PRO A 22 -8.24 -12.27 5.16
CA PRO A 22 -7.72 -11.55 4.00
C PRO A 22 -8.70 -11.43 2.83
N LYS A 23 -9.76 -12.24 2.82
CA LYS A 23 -10.81 -12.22 1.78
C LYS A 23 -11.95 -11.25 2.08
N GLU A 24 -12.19 -10.96 3.36
CA GLU A 24 -13.31 -10.10 3.78
C GLU A 24 -12.92 -8.63 3.85
N LEU A 25 -11.68 -8.31 4.23
CA LEU A 25 -11.15 -6.93 4.25
C LEU A 25 -11.40 -6.17 2.91
N PRO A 26 -11.04 -6.70 1.73
CA PRO A 26 -11.30 -6.01 0.46
C PRO A 26 -12.81 -5.87 0.18
N LYS A 27 -13.64 -6.79 0.64
CA LYS A 27 -15.10 -6.73 0.46
C LYS A 27 -15.70 -5.60 1.29
N VAL A 28 -15.29 -5.46 2.56
CA VAL A 28 -15.73 -4.38 3.46
C VAL A 28 -15.30 -3.02 2.94
N ILE A 29 -14.03 -2.86 2.51
CA ILE A 29 -13.55 -1.60 1.93
C ILE A 29 -14.40 -1.23 0.71
N LYS A 30 -14.71 -2.18 -0.18
CA LYS A 30 -15.57 -1.92 -1.34
C LYS A 30 -16.96 -1.45 -0.94
N THR A 31 -17.59 -2.11 0.03
CA THR A 31 -18.93 -1.70 0.50
C THR A 31 -18.91 -0.29 1.10
N VAL A 32 -17.95 0.00 1.98
CA VAL A 32 -17.82 1.32 2.61
C VAL A 32 -17.51 2.40 1.58
N THR A 33 -16.61 2.12 0.63
CA THR A 33 -16.23 3.11 -0.41
C THR A 33 -17.33 3.33 -1.43
N GLU A 34 -18.12 2.32 -1.79
CA GLU A 34 -19.31 2.47 -2.62
C GLU A 34 -20.37 3.35 -1.95
N TRP A 35 -20.60 3.16 -0.64
CA TRP A 35 -21.55 3.97 0.11
C TRP A 35 -21.07 5.41 0.27
N ALA A 36 -19.81 5.60 0.64
CA ALA A 36 -19.19 6.93 0.73
C ALA A 36 -19.16 7.62 -0.65
N GLY A 37 -18.91 6.88 -1.72
CA GLY A 37 -18.91 7.38 -3.10
C GLY A 37 -20.29 7.88 -3.53
N LYS A 38 -21.34 7.12 -3.23
CA LYS A 38 -22.74 7.52 -3.47
C LYS A 38 -23.11 8.77 -2.66
N ALA A 39 -22.78 8.80 -1.37
CA ALA A 39 -22.99 9.98 -0.52
C ALA A 39 -22.27 11.21 -1.07
N ARG A 40 -21.02 11.06 -1.56
CA ARG A 40 -20.26 12.14 -2.19
C ARG A 40 -20.85 12.60 -3.52
N SER A 41 -21.47 11.70 -4.30
CA SER A 41 -22.22 12.08 -5.52
C SER A 41 -23.42 12.94 -5.17
N LEU A 42 -24.25 12.47 -4.25
CA LEU A 42 -25.41 13.21 -3.76
C LEU A 42 -25.00 14.57 -3.19
N ALA A 43 -23.95 14.62 -2.36
CA ALA A 43 -23.44 15.87 -1.82
C ALA A 43 -22.95 16.84 -2.92
N ARG A 44 -22.42 16.34 -4.04
CA ARG A 44 -22.03 17.19 -5.19
C ARG A 44 -23.25 17.76 -5.91
N GLU A 45 -24.30 16.97 -6.06
CA GLU A 45 -25.57 17.41 -6.63
C GLU A 45 -26.23 18.45 -5.73
N PHE A 46 -26.33 18.19 -4.42
CA PHE A 46 -26.80 19.16 -3.44
C PHE A 46 -25.96 20.42 -3.44
N ARG A 47 -24.63 20.30 -3.43
CA ARG A 47 -23.73 21.46 -3.49
C ARG A 47 -24.01 22.32 -4.72
N SER A 48 -24.21 21.71 -5.88
CA SER A 48 -24.56 22.43 -7.11
C SER A 48 -25.94 23.10 -7.02
N SER A 49 -26.95 22.44 -6.44
CA SER A 49 -28.28 23.02 -6.26
C SER A 49 -28.29 24.13 -5.19
N VAL A 50 -27.43 24.00 -4.19
CA VAL A 50 -27.35 24.87 -3.02
C VAL A 50 -26.50 26.10 -3.31
N ASP A 51 -25.41 25.99 -4.07
CA ASP A 51 -24.62 27.14 -4.55
C ASP A 51 -25.46 28.07 -5.46
N GLU A 52 -26.47 27.53 -6.16
CA GLU A 52 -27.46 28.31 -6.93
C GLU A 52 -28.48 29.02 -6.02
N MET A 53 -28.77 28.46 -4.83
CA MET A 53 -29.78 28.98 -3.90
C MET A 53 -29.21 29.83 -2.76
N MET A 54 -27.90 29.78 -2.49
CA MET A 54 -27.33 30.36 -1.29
C MET A 54 -26.93 31.82 -1.42
N ARG A 55 -27.84 32.65 -0.89
CA ARG A 55 -27.52 33.93 -0.30
C ARG A 55 -27.02 33.75 1.13
N GLU A 56 -25.96 34.49 1.41
CA GLU A 56 -25.19 34.52 2.65
C GLU A 56 -26.10 34.65 3.89
N THR A 57 -26.20 33.60 4.71
CA THR A 57 -26.29 33.64 6.20
C THR A 57 -26.54 32.23 6.78
N GLU A 58 -27.27 31.35 6.08
CA GLU A 58 -27.65 30.03 6.64
C GLU A 58 -26.51 28.98 6.60
N LEU A 59 -25.56 29.08 5.68
CA LEU A 59 -24.41 28.15 5.60
C LEU A 59 -23.48 28.17 6.80
N LYS A 60 -23.27 29.36 7.37
CA LYS A 60 -22.20 29.57 8.32
C LYS A 60 -22.51 28.87 9.64
N ASN A 61 -23.78 28.93 10.06
CA ASN A 61 -24.27 28.25 11.25
C ASN A 61 -24.25 26.72 11.07
N LEU A 62 -24.70 26.20 9.93
CA LEU A 62 -24.64 24.76 9.62
C LEU A 62 -23.20 24.23 9.59
N LYS A 63 -22.27 25.02 9.04
CA LYS A 63 -20.85 24.68 9.01
C LYS A 63 -20.28 24.59 10.43
N GLU A 64 -20.61 25.54 11.30
CA GLU A 64 -20.14 25.57 12.69
C GLU A 64 -20.72 24.40 13.52
N GLU A 65 -22.00 24.08 13.34
CA GLU A 65 -22.62 22.90 13.95
C GLU A 65 -21.94 21.59 13.48
N PHE A 66 -21.72 21.44 12.17
CA PHE A 66 -21.04 20.27 11.62
C PHE A 66 -19.61 20.15 12.14
N GLU A 67 -18.84 21.24 12.12
CA GLU A 67 -17.47 21.26 12.60
C GLU A 67 -17.40 20.93 14.10
N SER A 68 -18.34 21.43 14.90
CA SER A 68 -18.43 21.09 16.33
C SER A 68 -18.75 19.60 16.55
N GLY A 69 -19.62 19.01 15.73
CA GLY A 69 -19.95 17.59 15.79
C GLY A 69 -18.76 16.70 15.41
N VAL A 70 -18.04 17.07 14.34
CA VAL A 70 -16.83 16.36 13.91
C VAL A 70 -15.76 16.42 15.00
N ARG A 71 -15.51 17.59 15.60
CA ARG A 71 -14.53 17.75 16.69
C ARG A 71 -14.89 16.91 17.92
N LYS A 72 -16.17 16.79 18.26
CA LYS A 72 -16.64 15.93 19.37
C LYS A 72 -16.44 14.44 19.05
N ALA A 73 -16.77 14.01 17.83
CA ALA A 73 -16.53 12.63 17.42
C ALA A 73 -15.03 12.29 17.42
N GLU A 74 -14.18 13.21 16.98
CA GLU A 74 -12.73 13.06 17.04
C GLU A 74 -12.22 12.97 18.48
N SER A 75 -12.70 13.82 19.39
CA SER A 75 -12.29 13.77 20.78
C SER A 75 -12.76 12.50 21.49
N GLU A 76 -14.00 12.04 21.24
CA GLU A 76 -14.49 10.75 21.75
C GLU A 76 -13.67 9.57 21.24
N PHE A 77 -13.35 9.55 19.95
CA PHE A 77 -12.50 8.52 19.35
C PHE A 77 -11.08 8.53 19.94
N GLN A 78 -10.47 9.71 20.07
CA GLN A 78 -9.15 9.84 20.70
C GLN A 78 -9.16 9.41 22.18
N ASN A 79 -10.22 9.72 22.92
CA ASN A 79 -10.37 9.29 24.31
C ASN A 79 -10.52 7.77 24.42
N GLN A 80 -11.31 7.15 23.54
CA GLN A 80 -11.47 5.69 23.51
C GLN A 80 -10.14 5.00 23.17
N ILE A 81 -9.44 5.47 22.13
CA ILE A 81 -8.13 4.93 21.77
C ILE A 81 -7.13 5.09 22.92
N GLN A 82 -7.10 6.24 23.59
CA GLN A 82 -6.21 6.46 24.75
C GLN A 82 -6.53 5.52 25.92
N SER A 83 -7.81 5.25 26.20
CA SER A 83 -8.21 4.32 27.26
C SER A 83 -7.79 2.87 26.99
N GLU A 84 -7.91 2.42 25.74
CA GLU A 84 -7.50 1.08 25.32
C GLU A 84 -5.97 0.95 25.21
N THR A 85 -5.28 2.01 24.75
CA THR A 85 -3.81 2.02 24.71
C THR A 85 -3.19 2.10 26.10
N ALA A 86 -3.77 2.83 27.05
CA ALA A 86 -3.30 2.85 28.43
C ALA A 86 -3.47 1.48 29.12
N ALA A 87 -4.58 0.79 28.84
CA ALA A 87 -4.79 -0.58 29.31
C ALA A 87 -3.78 -1.56 28.69
N PHE A 88 -3.43 -1.37 27.42
CA PHE A 88 -2.44 -2.19 26.71
C PHE A 88 -1.00 -1.94 27.20
N ASP A 89 -0.62 -0.68 27.42
CA ASP A 89 0.72 -0.30 27.90
C ASP A 89 0.99 -0.83 29.32
N ALA A 90 -0.05 -0.89 30.17
CA ALA A 90 0.03 -1.48 31.50
C ALA A 90 0.27 -3.01 31.52
N LEU A 91 -0.05 -3.72 30.42
CA LEU A 91 0.25 -5.15 30.25
C LEU A 91 1.59 -5.40 29.54
N SER A 92 2.27 -4.36 29.03
CA SER A 92 3.56 -4.50 28.37
C SER A 92 4.67 -4.68 29.43
N PRO A 93 5.42 -5.81 29.43
CA PRO A 93 6.55 -5.96 30.32
C PRO A 93 7.63 -4.95 29.92
N LYS A 94 7.94 -4.03 30.85
CA LYS A 94 9.08 -3.12 30.76
C LYS A 94 10.32 -3.94 30.37
N PRO A 95 11.06 -3.60 29.29
CA PRO A 95 12.30 -4.30 28.99
C PRO A 95 13.22 -4.09 30.19
N ALA A 96 13.45 -5.16 30.95
CA ALA A 96 14.44 -5.18 32.00
C ALA A 96 15.80 -4.93 31.33
N ASP A 97 16.50 -3.94 31.83
CA ASP A 97 17.89 -3.64 31.50
C ASP A 97 18.71 -4.93 31.50
N THR A 98 18.96 -5.49 30.33
CA THR A 98 19.89 -6.62 30.17
C THR A 98 21.29 -6.05 30.05
N SER A 99 21.76 -5.42 31.14
CA SER A 99 23.16 -5.11 31.42
C SER A 99 23.76 -6.13 32.38
N ALA A 100 23.40 -7.40 32.18
CA ALA A 100 24.05 -8.54 32.80
C ALA A 100 24.32 -9.57 31.72
N THR A 101 25.42 -9.38 30.99
CA THR A 101 26.03 -10.42 30.15
C THR A 101 26.53 -11.53 31.07
N PRO A 102 25.94 -12.74 31.08
CA PRO A 102 26.62 -13.88 31.69
C PRO A 102 27.85 -14.15 30.82
N ALA A 103 29.03 -14.21 31.45
CA ALA A 103 30.30 -14.46 30.78
C ALA A 103 30.22 -15.75 29.94
N MET A 104 30.10 -15.58 28.63
CA MET A 104 30.22 -16.67 27.66
C MET A 104 31.71 -17.04 27.52
N PRO A 105 32.07 -18.33 27.46
CA PRO A 105 33.45 -18.75 27.27
C PRO A 105 34.00 -18.23 25.93
N GLU A 106 35.31 -17.96 25.93
CA GLU A 106 36.14 -17.20 25.00
C GLU A 106 36.13 -17.64 23.51
N TYR A 107 35.22 -18.51 23.09
CA TYR A 107 35.14 -19.02 21.71
C TYR A 107 34.34 -18.11 20.76
N TYR A 108 33.45 -17.25 21.26
CA TYR A 108 32.55 -16.43 20.43
C TYR A 108 32.96 -14.95 20.28
N ALA A 109 34.10 -14.52 20.84
CA ALA A 109 34.51 -13.10 20.87
C ALA A 109 35.18 -12.58 19.58
N ALA A 110 35.42 -13.43 18.57
CA ALA A 110 36.19 -13.06 17.37
C ALA A 110 35.32 -12.71 16.14
N ALA A 111 34.11 -12.19 16.36
CA ALA A 111 33.25 -11.69 15.27
C ALA A 111 32.74 -10.27 15.56
N ASN A 112 33.65 -9.37 15.96
CA ASN A 112 33.36 -7.95 16.05
C ASN A 112 33.41 -7.35 14.63
N TRP A 113 32.24 -7.24 14.01
CA TRP A 113 32.09 -6.46 12.78
C TRP A 113 31.92 -4.99 13.16
N GLY A 114 33.02 -4.25 13.15
CA GLY A 114 33.00 -2.80 13.25
C GLY A 114 34.24 -2.25 13.90
N ASP A 115 35.33 -2.12 13.14
CA ASP A 115 36.17 -0.92 13.21
C ASP A 115 37.08 -0.84 11.97
N GLU A 116 37.48 0.38 11.68
CA GLU A 116 37.92 0.87 10.39
C GLU A 116 39.30 0.34 9.93
N GLY A 117 39.43 0.20 8.60
CA GLY A 117 40.65 0.49 7.86
C GLY A 117 41.94 -0.23 8.24
N THR A 118 42.24 -1.37 7.62
CA THR A 118 43.64 -1.67 7.26
C THR A 118 43.77 -2.48 5.98
N LYS A 119 44.51 -1.89 5.04
CA LYS A 119 44.90 -2.42 3.73
C LYS A 119 45.48 -3.83 3.82
N LEU A 120 45.01 -4.74 2.97
CA LEU A 120 45.84 -5.83 2.44
C LEU A 120 45.87 -5.72 0.91
N ARG A 121 47.06 -5.37 0.38
CA ARG A 121 47.40 -5.52 -1.05
C ARG A 121 47.99 -6.94 -1.28
N PRO A 122 48.27 -7.30 -2.54
CA PRO A 122 47.76 -8.51 -3.18
C PRO A 122 48.70 -9.70 -2.97
N LEU A 123 48.26 -10.92 -3.25
CA LEU A 123 49.18 -11.93 -3.77
C LEU A 123 48.45 -12.85 -4.75
N MET A 124 49.10 -12.92 -5.89
CA MET A 124 48.71 -13.45 -7.18
C MET A 124 48.52 -14.98 -7.17
N ASP A 125 47.83 -15.40 -8.23
CA ASP A 125 48.04 -16.61 -9.01
C ASP A 125 47.77 -17.96 -8.33
N HIS A 126 46.75 -18.67 -8.83
CA HIS A 126 47.02 -19.88 -9.61
C HIS A 126 46.15 -19.90 -10.87
N GLN A 127 46.87 -19.83 -11.98
CA GLN A 127 46.42 -19.89 -13.37
C GLN A 127 45.72 -21.21 -13.75
N ARG A 128 44.73 -21.04 -14.63
CA ARG A 128 44.38 -21.86 -15.81
C ARG A 128 44.09 -23.36 -15.65
N LYS A 129 42.89 -23.72 -16.13
CA LYS A 129 42.78 -24.61 -17.30
C LYS A 129 41.92 -23.98 -18.39
N LYS A 130 42.37 -24.16 -19.63
CA LYS A 130 41.94 -23.51 -20.88
C LYS A 130 41.01 -24.42 -21.70
N LYS A 131 40.01 -23.78 -22.33
CA LYS A 131 39.52 -23.94 -23.73
C LYS A 131 38.69 -25.19 -24.13
N PRO A 132 37.95 -25.16 -25.27
CA PRO A 132 37.63 -24.05 -26.19
C PRO A 132 36.13 -23.93 -26.60
N ALA A 133 35.87 -22.84 -27.31
CA ALA A 133 34.64 -22.55 -28.06
C ALA A 133 34.35 -23.56 -29.19
N ARG A 134 33.05 -23.81 -29.44
CA ARG A 134 32.56 -24.32 -30.73
C ARG A 134 31.49 -23.36 -31.27
N LYS A 135 31.79 -22.85 -32.46
CA LYS A 135 30.99 -21.93 -33.29
C LYS A 135 29.87 -22.70 -34.02
N ALA A 136 28.73 -22.02 -34.14
CA ALA A 136 27.79 -21.93 -35.27
C ALA A 136 27.27 -23.19 -35.98
N GLU A 137 25.94 -23.37 -35.95
CA GLU A 137 25.13 -23.64 -37.15
C GLU A 137 23.65 -23.22 -36.93
N LYS A 138 23.10 -22.45 -37.86
CA LYS A 138 21.65 -22.23 -38.15
C LYS A 138 21.47 -22.62 -39.65
N PRO A 139 20.28 -22.75 -40.30
CA PRO A 139 18.89 -22.44 -39.88
C PRO A 139 17.78 -23.42 -40.44
N ILE A 140 16.50 -22.98 -40.35
CA ILE A 140 15.30 -23.34 -41.17
C ILE A 140 14.56 -24.63 -40.68
N TYR A 141 13.24 -24.68 -40.37
CA TYR A 141 12.05 -24.35 -41.18
C TYR A 141 10.85 -23.74 -40.43
N LYS A 142 10.08 -23.02 -41.24
CA LYS A 142 8.91 -22.17 -40.99
C LYS A 142 7.69 -22.98 -40.52
N ALA A 143 6.99 -22.52 -39.47
CA ALA A 143 5.58 -22.85 -39.27
C ALA A 143 4.77 -21.55 -39.31
N ARG A 144 4.08 -21.41 -40.44
CA ARG A 144 3.12 -20.37 -40.77
C ARG A 144 1.94 -20.45 -39.78
N LEU A 145 1.88 -19.55 -38.81
CA LEU A 145 0.66 -19.28 -38.06
C LEU A 145 -0.31 -18.57 -39.00
N THR A 146 -1.22 -19.33 -39.57
CA THR A 146 -2.35 -18.86 -40.36
C THR A 146 -3.18 -17.89 -39.53
N ARG A 147 -3.41 -16.68 -40.07
CA ARG A 147 -4.41 -15.76 -39.53
C ARG A 147 -5.79 -16.46 -39.53
N PRO A 148 -6.63 -16.26 -38.49
CA PRO A 148 -8.01 -16.73 -38.53
C PRO A 148 -8.75 -16.12 -39.74
N PRO A 149 -9.70 -16.84 -40.37
CA PRO A 149 -10.43 -16.33 -41.52
C PRO A 149 -11.26 -15.10 -41.13
N ALA A 150 -11.27 -14.10 -42.00
CA ALA A 150 -12.03 -12.87 -41.82
C ALA A 150 -13.56 -13.13 -41.82
N PRO A 151 -14.34 -12.37 -41.02
CA PRO A 151 -15.80 -12.42 -41.08
C PRO A 151 -16.29 -11.98 -42.48
N LYS A 152 -17.28 -12.71 -43.03
CA LYS A 152 -17.79 -12.51 -44.40
C LYS A 152 -18.85 -11.40 -44.53
N ASP A 153 -19.15 -10.70 -43.45
CA ASP A 153 -20.11 -9.61 -43.47
C ASP A 153 -19.36 -8.28 -43.50
N GLY A 154 -19.50 -7.55 -44.61
CA GLY A 154 -18.98 -6.20 -44.74
C GLY A 154 -19.60 -5.26 -43.69
N PRO A 155 -18.92 -4.18 -43.29
CA PRO A 155 -19.46 -3.23 -42.32
C PRO A 155 -20.79 -2.65 -42.84
N PRO A 156 -21.80 -2.44 -41.98
CA PRO A 156 -23.04 -1.79 -42.39
C PRO A 156 -22.71 -0.37 -42.91
N ASP A 157 -23.16 -0.08 -44.11
CA ASP A 157 -22.86 1.17 -44.82
C ASP A 157 -23.63 2.34 -44.20
N VAL A 158 -22.96 3.15 -43.37
CA VAL A 158 -23.58 4.27 -42.62
C VAL A 158 -23.64 5.56 -43.45
N ARG A 159 -23.38 5.52 -44.77
CA ARG A 159 -23.28 6.73 -45.62
C ARG A 159 -24.54 7.05 -46.46
N ARG A 160 -25.74 6.73 -45.98
CA ARG A 160 -27.00 7.16 -46.65
C ARG A 160 -28.12 7.54 -45.67
N ARG A 161 -27.95 8.55 -44.83
CA ARG A 161 -29.08 9.34 -44.29
C ARG A 161 -28.69 10.80 -43.99
N VAL A 162 -28.06 11.46 -44.96
CA VAL A 162 -27.97 12.93 -44.99
C VAL A 162 -28.37 13.41 -46.37
N ARG A 163 -29.69 13.49 -46.62
CA ARG A 163 -30.38 14.46 -47.48
C ARG A 163 -31.87 14.14 -47.60
N ALA A 164 -32.67 15.21 -47.64
CA ALA A 164 -34.13 15.34 -47.69
C ALA A 164 -34.82 15.30 -46.32
#